data_AF-A0A7E5WEV7-F1
#
_entry.id   AF-A0A7E5WEV7-F1
#
_cell.length_a   1.000
_cell.length_b   1.000
_cell.length_c   1.000
_cell.angle_alpha   90.00
_cell.angle_beta   90.00
_cell.angle_gamma   90.00
#
_symmetry.space_group_name_H-M   'P 1'
#
loop_
_entity.id
_entity.type
_entity.pdbx_description
1 polymer ?
#
loop_
_entity_poly.entity_id
_entity_poly.type
_entity_poly.pdbx_seq_one_letter_code
_entity_poly.pdbx_strand_id
1 'polypeptide(L)'
;MSLCINCGIATDRCNTIGRRRLEDEVILSLVQEWVAPQSVNENDFICQVCWKHANTVSLDGNRPEESEQVPIGHRRVCIHCGRSLLRRIRCHQLRTGTIQERRIHKVIREWILPRTVGASSVVCHSCWVRANRASRHFQSGPSTSAATSSAVNVPNTQDIPHVEEPPIRQETYSAPRAPTVGTFIVLPDYYIFSYQMNCLVGITVK
;
A
#
# COMPACT_ATOMS: atom_id res chain seq x y z
N MET A 1 -4.11 8.45 8.67
CA MET A 1 -3.97 9.39 7.52
C MET A 1 -5.37 9.69 7.05
N SER A 2 -5.75 10.96 7.05
CA SER A 2 -7.04 11.40 6.53
C SER A 2 -6.91 11.63 5.02
N LEU A 3 -7.47 10.72 4.23
CA LEU A 3 -7.43 10.80 2.78
C LEU A 3 -8.78 11.31 2.28
N CYS A 4 -8.77 12.18 1.26
CA CYS A 4 -9.96 12.50 0.52
C CYS A 4 -10.51 11.23 -0.12
N ILE A 5 -11.77 10.88 0.17
CA ILE A 5 -12.37 9.63 -0.32
C ILE A 5 -12.49 9.62 -1.86
N ASN A 6 -12.67 10.79 -2.48
CA ASN A 6 -12.74 10.92 -3.94
C ASN A 6 -11.36 10.83 -4.63
N CYS A 7 -10.46 11.78 -4.36
CA CYS A 7 -9.18 11.87 -5.09
C CYS A 7 -7.97 11.27 -4.37
N GLY A 8 -8.15 10.69 -3.19
CA GLY A 8 -7.10 10.03 -2.40
C GLY A 8 -6.03 10.96 -1.81
N ILE A 9 -6.11 12.29 -2.01
CA ILE A 9 -5.12 13.23 -1.48
C ILE A 9 -5.17 13.23 0.05
N ALA A 10 -4.00 13.21 0.69
CA ALA A 10 -3.91 13.34 2.14
C ALA A 10 -4.15 14.80 2.54
N THR A 11 -5.22 15.02 3.29
CA THR A 11 -5.63 16.37 3.74
C THR A 11 -4.90 16.80 5.01
N ASP A 12 -4.35 15.85 5.78
CA ASP A 12 -3.62 16.09 7.03
C ASP A 12 -2.12 16.42 6.81
N ARG A 13 -1.61 16.28 5.58
CA ARG A 13 -0.19 16.49 5.26
C ARG A 13 0.15 17.91 4.83
N CYS A 14 -0.85 18.74 4.55
CA CYS A 14 -0.65 20.09 4.06
C CYS A 14 -1.77 20.99 4.57
N ASN A 15 -1.40 22.01 5.34
CA ASN A 15 -2.37 22.93 5.96
C ASN A 15 -3.17 23.74 4.91
N THR A 16 -2.72 23.79 3.66
CA THR A 16 -3.44 24.47 2.57
C THR A 16 -4.53 23.60 1.95
N ILE A 17 -4.49 22.28 2.17
CA ILE A 17 -5.52 21.36 1.67
C ILE A 17 -6.62 21.28 2.73
N GLY A 18 -7.59 22.18 2.64
CA GLY A 18 -8.80 22.10 3.47
C GLY A 18 -9.50 20.75 3.28
N ARG A 19 -10.19 20.29 4.32
CA ARG A 19 -11.06 19.11 4.29
C ARG A 19 -12.43 19.45 4.84
N ARG A 20 -13.44 18.74 4.35
CA ARG A 20 -14.82 18.83 4.83
C ARG A 20 -15.37 17.43 5.01
N ARG A 21 -16.15 17.26 6.07
CA ARG A 21 -16.95 16.05 6.27
C ARG A 21 -18.12 16.04 5.29
N LEU A 22 -18.66 14.85 5.05
CA LEU A 22 -19.83 14.65 4.22
C LEU A 22 -21.09 14.70 5.09
N GLU A 23 -21.32 15.85 5.72
CA GLU A 23 -22.50 16.09 6.59
C GLU A 23 -23.75 16.52 5.79
N ASP A 24 -23.55 17.01 4.57
CA ASP A 24 -24.63 17.37 3.65
C ASP A 24 -25.05 16.13 2.85
N GLU A 25 -26.30 15.71 2.99
CA GLU A 25 -26.87 14.50 2.36
C GLU A 25 -26.81 14.52 0.83
N VAL A 26 -26.96 15.70 0.21
CA VAL A 26 -26.89 15.85 -1.24
C VAL A 26 -25.45 15.65 -1.71
N ILE A 27 -24.49 16.27 -1.01
CA ILE A 27 -23.07 16.10 -1.31
C ILE A 27 -22.61 14.65 -1.03
N LEU A 28 -23.09 14.04 0.05
CA LEU A 28 -22.81 12.64 0.38
C LEU A 28 -23.27 11.71 -0.74
N SER A 29 -24.52 11.85 -1.19
CA SER A 29 -25.10 11.06 -2.28
C SER A 29 -24.31 11.21 -3.58
N LEU A 30 -23.93 12.44 -3.93
CA LEU A 30 -23.13 12.73 -5.12
C LEU A 30 -21.74 12.06 -5.04
N VAL A 31 -21.08 12.15 -3.88
CA VAL A 31 -19.75 11.56 -3.69
C VAL A 31 -19.83 10.03 -3.69
N GLN A 32 -20.89 9.43 -3.14
CA GLN A 32 -21.13 7.99 -3.21
C GLN A 32 -21.22 7.50 -4.65
N GLU A 33 -21.90 8.25 -5.52
CA GLU A 33 -21.96 7.94 -6.96
C GLU A 33 -20.56 7.99 -7.60
N TRP A 34 -19.77 9.02 -7.29
CA TRP A 34 -18.44 9.19 -7.88
C TRP A 34 -17.44 8.10 -7.52
N VAL A 35 -17.51 7.57 -6.30
CA VAL A 35 -16.51 6.62 -5.79
C VAL A 35 -17.01 5.17 -5.79
N ALA A 36 -18.20 4.91 -6.32
CA ALA A 36 -18.73 3.57 -6.49
C ALA A 36 -17.69 2.65 -7.17
N PRO A 37 -17.47 1.43 -6.66
CA PRO A 37 -18.26 0.71 -5.65
C PRO A 37 -17.80 0.90 -4.19
N GLN A 38 -16.95 1.88 -3.87
CA GLN A 38 -16.49 2.09 -2.49
C GLN A 38 -17.62 2.66 -1.62
N SER A 39 -17.81 2.10 -0.42
CA SER A 39 -18.79 2.63 0.54
C SER A 39 -18.30 3.92 1.18
N VAL A 40 -19.17 4.94 1.26
CA VAL A 40 -18.89 6.24 1.89
C VAL A 40 -19.91 6.53 2.97
N ASN A 41 -19.47 7.06 4.10
CA ASN A 41 -20.31 7.50 5.21
C ASN A 41 -20.01 8.96 5.63
N GLU A 42 -20.80 9.49 6.55
CA GLU A 42 -20.69 10.85 7.11
C GLU A 42 -19.34 11.17 7.77
N ASN A 43 -18.62 10.16 8.26
CA ASN A 43 -17.31 10.33 8.89
C ASN A 43 -16.17 10.42 7.87
N ASP A 44 -16.45 10.13 6.60
CA ASP A 44 -15.49 10.32 5.52
C ASP A 44 -15.31 11.80 5.18
N PHE A 45 -14.16 12.09 4.58
CA PHE A 45 -13.78 13.47 4.23
C PHE A 45 -13.51 13.58 2.75
N ILE A 46 -13.83 14.75 2.20
CA ILE A 46 -13.35 15.20 0.91
C ILE A 46 -12.47 16.44 1.07
N CYS A 47 -11.51 16.61 0.17
CA CYS A 47 -10.70 17.83 0.15
C CYS A 47 -11.50 19.01 -0.40
N GLN A 48 -11.07 20.23 -0.07
CA GLN A 48 -11.75 21.47 -0.44
C GLN A 48 -12.02 21.59 -1.96
N VAL A 49 -11.12 21.06 -2.80
CA VAL A 49 -11.30 21.05 -4.26
C VAL A 49 -12.45 20.14 -4.68
N CYS A 50 -12.51 18.92 -4.13
CA CYS A 50 -13.61 17.99 -4.41
C CYS A 50 -14.94 18.54 -3.88
N TRP A 51 -14.93 19.16 -2.70
CA TRP A 51 -16.13 19.77 -2.13
C TRP A 51 -16.66 20.92 -2.98
N LYS A 52 -15.79 21.82 -3.48
CA LYS A 52 -16.22 22.90 -4.37
C LYS A 52 -16.89 22.35 -5.62
N HIS A 53 -16.31 21.30 -6.21
CA HIS A 53 -16.90 20.66 -7.38
C HIS A 53 -18.24 20.01 -7.08
N ALA A 54 -18.36 19.31 -5.95
CA ALA A 54 -19.63 18.73 -5.53
C ALA A 54 -20.69 19.81 -5.34
N ASN A 55 -20.33 20.89 -4.65
CA ASN A 55 -21.22 21.99 -4.38
C ASN A 55 -21.69 22.72 -5.65
N THR A 56 -20.83 22.88 -6.66
CA THR A 56 -21.24 23.45 -7.96
C THR A 56 -22.25 22.54 -8.67
N VAL A 57 -22.00 21.22 -8.68
CA VAL A 57 -22.92 20.26 -9.31
C VAL A 57 -24.26 20.20 -8.57
N SER A 58 -24.25 20.28 -7.24
CA SER A 58 -25.46 20.28 -6.42
C SER A 58 -26.33 21.54 -6.62
N LEU A 59 -25.72 22.71 -6.84
CA LEU A 59 -26.45 23.97 -6.99
C LEU A 59 -27.03 24.16 -8.40
N ASP A 60 -26.29 23.77 -9.43
CA ASP A 60 -26.67 24.10 -10.81
C ASP A 60 -27.75 23.16 -11.35
N GLY A 61 -27.96 21.97 -10.77
CA GLY A 61 -28.93 20.95 -11.23
C GLY A 61 -28.67 20.43 -12.66
N ASN A 62 -27.80 21.10 -13.39
CA ASN A 62 -27.37 20.83 -14.73
C ASN A 62 -26.07 20.04 -14.65
N ARG A 63 -26.15 18.77 -15.04
CA ARG A 63 -25.00 17.97 -15.43
C ARG A 63 -24.24 18.81 -16.48
N PRO A 64 -22.97 19.19 -16.27
CA PRO A 64 -22.22 19.92 -17.29
C PRO A 64 -22.34 19.16 -18.61
N GLU A 65 -22.95 19.78 -19.61
CA GLU A 65 -23.08 19.21 -20.96
C GLU A 65 -21.69 18.88 -21.45
N GLU A 66 -21.34 17.58 -21.53
CA GLU A 66 -20.21 16.93 -22.24
C GLU A 66 -18.91 17.76 -22.45
N SER A 67 -18.61 18.68 -21.55
CA SER A 67 -17.51 19.63 -21.70
C SER A 67 -16.29 19.04 -21.03
N GLU A 68 -15.70 18.07 -21.74
CA GLU A 68 -14.45 17.39 -21.43
C GLU A 68 -14.50 16.60 -20.10
N GLN A 69 -14.04 15.36 -20.06
CA GLN A 69 -13.89 14.63 -18.79
C GLN A 69 -12.80 15.27 -17.93
N VAL A 70 -13.06 16.46 -17.37
CA VAL A 70 -12.19 17.13 -16.40
C VAL A 70 -12.16 16.21 -15.18
N PRO A 71 -11.02 15.56 -14.91
CA PRO A 71 -10.88 14.66 -13.77
C PRO A 71 -11.15 15.44 -12.49
N ILE A 72 -12.14 14.95 -11.75
CA ILE A 72 -12.60 15.57 -10.52
C ILE A 72 -11.50 15.42 -9.46
N GLY A 73 -11.07 16.56 -8.89
CA GLY A 73 -10.12 16.59 -7.79
C GLY A 73 -8.64 16.46 -8.20
N HIS A 74 -7.81 15.99 -7.25
CA HIS A 74 -6.36 15.96 -7.41
C HIS A 74 -5.93 14.78 -8.27
N ARG A 75 -5.11 15.05 -9.30
CA ARG A 75 -4.53 14.01 -10.16
C ARG A 75 -3.17 13.54 -9.65
N ARG A 76 -2.77 12.34 -10.09
CA ARG A 76 -1.47 11.71 -9.78
C ARG A 76 -1.15 11.74 -8.28
N VAL A 77 -2.01 11.10 -7.50
CA VAL A 77 -1.84 10.96 -6.05
C VAL A 77 -1.32 9.56 -5.73
N CYS A 78 -0.39 9.45 -4.79
CA CYS A 78 0.03 8.14 -4.28
C CYS A 78 -1.15 7.44 -3.61
N ILE A 79 -1.61 6.31 -4.18
CA ILE A 79 -2.80 5.60 -3.71
C ILE A 79 -2.72 5.15 -2.24
N HIS A 80 -1.50 4.84 -1.76
CA HIS A 80 -1.30 4.41 -0.38
C HIS A 80 -1.24 5.59 0.61
N CYS A 81 -0.44 6.63 0.34
CA CYS A 81 -0.13 7.66 1.33
C CYS A 81 -0.72 9.04 1.05
N GLY A 82 -1.43 9.20 -0.07
CA GLY A 82 -2.12 10.43 -0.45
C GLY A 82 -1.22 11.61 -0.82
N ARG A 83 0.08 11.40 -1.04
CA ARG A 83 0.98 12.47 -1.45
C ARG A 83 0.82 12.77 -2.94
N SER A 84 0.74 14.05 -3.31
CA SER A 84 0.75 14.50 -4.71
C SER A 84 2.06 14.13 -5.41
N LEU A 85 1.95 13.64 -6.65
CA LEU A 85 3.05 13.20 -7.51
C LEU A 85 3.23 14.10 -8.74
N LEU A 86 2.47 15.20 -8.86
CA LEU A 86 2.53 16.11 -10.03
C LEU A 86 3.96 16.58 -10.33
N ARG A 87 4.74 16.93 -9.30
CA ARG A 87 6.14 17.39 -9.42
C ARG A 87 7.18 16.28 -9.18
N ARG A 88 6.76 15.01 -9.08
CA ARG A 88 7.64 13.90 -8.69
C ARG A 88 8.02 13.06 -9.91
N ILE A 89 9.32 13.06 -10.22
CA ILE A 89 9.89 12.26 -11.32
C ILE A 89 9.85 10.76 -10.98
N ARG A 90 10.07 10.39 -9.70
CA ARG A 90 10.12 8.99 -9.25
C ARG A 90 8.79 8.54 -8.66
N CYS A 91 7.94 7.97 -9.49
CA CYS A 91 6.72 7.25 -9.10
C CYS A 91 6.64 5.91 -9.84
N HIS A 92 5.88 4.98 -9.28
CA HIS A 92 5.75 3.63 -9.82
C HIS A 92 4.28 3.35 -10.10
N GLN A 93 3.98 2.96 -11.33
CA GLN A 93 2.65 2.48 -11.68
C GLN A 93 2.51 1.05 -11.18
N LEU A 94 1.35 0.71 -10.60
CA LEU A 94 1.07 -0.64 -10.12
C LEU A 94 0.71 -1.55 -11.31
N ARG A 95 1.71 -1.85 -12.15
CA ARG A 95 1.61 -2.81 -13.25
C ARG A 95 1.89 -4.22 -12.74
N THR A 96 1.41 -5.23 -13.45
CA THR A 96 1.58 -6.66 -13.12
C THR A 96 2.56 -7.34 -14.09
N GLY A 97 3.67 -6.68 -14.43
CA GLY A 97 4.64 -7.23 -15.39
C GLY A 97 5.46 -8.35 -14.77
N THR A 98 6.29 -8.03 -13.77
CA THR A 98 7.20 -9.00 -13.15
C THR A 98 6.58 -9.71 -11.93
N ILE A 99 7.15 -10.86 -11.53
CA ILE A 99 6.76 -11.56 -10.29
C ILE A 99 6.91 -10.63 -9.07
N GLN A 100 8.00 -9.88 -9.02
CA GLN A 100 8.26 -8.94 -7.93
C GLN A 100 7.20 -7.83 -7.88
N GLU A 101 6.87 -7.23 -9.03
CA GLU A 101 5.81 -6.22 -9.13
C GLU A 101 4.45 -6.77 -8.70
N ARG A 102 4.11 -8.00 -9.08
CA ARG A 102 2.87 -8.65 -8.63
C ARG A 102 2.81 -8.81 -7.11
N ARG A 103 3.92 -9.20 -6.47
CA ARG A 103 4.00 -9.30 -5.00
C ARG A 103 3.87 -7.93 -4.33
N ILE A 104 4.55 -6.91 -4.87
CA ILE A 104 4.41 -5.52 -4.40
C ILE A 104 2.97 -5.04 -4.53
N HIS A 105 2.34 -5.30 -5.68
CA HIS A 105 0.95 -4.94 -5.93
C HIS A 105 0.01 -5.61 -4.92
N LYS A 106 0.24 -6.88 -4.58
CA LYS A 106 -0.53 -7.60 -3.56
C LYS A 106 -0.41 -6.95 -2.18
N VAL A 107 0.81 -6.58 -1.78
CA VAL A 107 1.07 -5.84 -0.53
C VAL A 107 0.34 -4.49 -0.51
N ILE A 108 0.45 -3.71 -1.60
CA ILE A 108 -0.20 -2.40 -1.68
C ILE A 108 -1.72 -2.54 -1.62
N ARG A 109 -2.29 -3.53 -2.33
CA ARG A 109 -3.73 -3.80 -2.30
C ARG A 109 -4.20 -4.06 -0.87
N GLU A 110 -3.48 -4.90 -0.14
CA GLU A 110 -3.76 -5.19 1.27
C GLU A 110 -3.74 -3.92 2.14
N TRP A 111 -2.72 -3.08 1.96
CA TRP A 111 -2.57 -1.85 2.76
C TRP A 111 -3.61 -0.77 2.51
N ILE A 112 -4.36 -0.85 1.40
CA ILE A 112 -5.35 0.17 1.05
C ILE A 112 -6.78 -0.29 1.24
N LEU A 113 -7.02 -1.56 1.59
CA LEU A 113 -8.36 -2.07 1.90
C LEU A 113 -9.07 -1.16 2.91
N PRO A 114 -10.36 -0.87 2.71
CA PRO A 114 -11.27 -1.42 1.69
C PRO A 114 -11.14 -0.77 0.29
N ARG A 115 -10.27 0.23 0.10
CA ARG A 115 -10.12 0.92 -1.20
C ARG A 115 -9.50 0.01 -2.25
N THR A 116 -9.86 0.24 -3.51
CA THR A 116 -9.43 -0.58 -4.65
C THR A 116 -8.29 0.07 -5.43
N VAL A 117 -7.45 -0.77 -6.04
CA VAL A 117 -6.39 -0.31 -6.98
C VAL A 117 -6.98 -0.24 -8.38
N GLY A 118 -7.11 0.96 -8.96
CA GLY A 118 -7.48 1.16 -10.37
C GLY A 118 -6.29 1.04 -11.34
N ALA A 119 -6.55 0.96 -12.64
CA ALA A 119 -5.53 0.76 -13.69
C ALA A 119 -4.49 1.92 -13.79
N SER A 120 -4.90 3.14 -13.43
CA SER A 120 -4.04 4.33 -13.41
C SER A 120 -3.37 4.57 -12.05
N SER A 121 -3.49 3.62 -11.12
CA SER A 121 -2.96 3.77 -9.77
C SER A 121 -1.45 3.85 -9.74
N VAL A 122 -0.96 4.84 -9.01
CA VAL A 122 0.46 5.13 -8.85
C VAL A 122 0.82 5.19 -7.38
N VAL A 123 2.03 4.76 -7.05
CA VAL A 123 2.61 4.93 -5.71
C VAL A 123 3.87 5.78 -5.78
N CYS A 124 4.12 6.55 -4.72
CA CYS A 124 5.38 7.28 -4.61
C CYS A 124 6.53 6.28 -4.43
N HIS A 125 7.74 6.69 -4.80
CA HIS A 125 8.93 5.85 -4.66
C HIS A 125 9.14 5.31 -3.23
N SER A 126 8.88 6.11 -2.19
CA SER A 126 9.01 5.66 -0.80
C SER A 126 8.02 4.54 -0.45
N CYS A 127 6.77 4.63 -0.92
CA CYS A 127 5.76 3.59 -0.72
C CYS A 127 6.12 2.32 -1.50
N TRP A 128 6.63 2.48 -2.73
CA TRP A 128 7.14 1.36 -3.53
C TRP A 128 8.26 0.60 -2.81
N VAL A 129 9.29 1.31 -2.33
CA VAL A 129 10.42 0.69 -1.62
C VAL A 129 9.95 -0.02 -0.35
N ARG A 130 9.00 0.56 0.40
CA ARG A 130 8.41 -0.09 1.58
C ARG A 130 7.67 -1.37 1.21
N ALA A 131 6.81 -1.31 0.19
CA ALA A 131 6.06 -2.48 -0.26
C ALA A 131 6.98 -3.57 -0.83
N ASN A 132 8.06 -3.19 -1.50
CA ASN A 132 9.07 -4.14 -1.98
C ASN A 132 9.83 -4.85 -0.86
N ARG A 133 10.07 -4.18 0.28
CA ARG A 133 10.64 -4.86 1.45
C ARG A 133 9.63 -5.82 2.07
N ALA A 134 8.38 -5.37 2.24
CA ALA A 134 7.31 -6.18 2.81
C ALA A 134 6.94 -7.39 1.94
N SER A 135 7.03 -7.27 0.62
CA SER A 135 6.66 -8.34 -0.33
C SER A 135 7.50 -9.61 -0.21
N ARG A 136 8.69 -9.52 0.40
CA ARG A 136 9.57 -10.67 0.67
C ARG A 136 9.00 -11.62 1.72
N HIS A 137 8.17 -11.09 2.63
CA HIS A 137 7.59 -11.83 3.74
C HIS A 137 6.05 -11.88 3.65
N PHE A 138 5.47 -11.37 2.57
CA PHE A 138 4.04 -11.25 2.42
C PHE A 138 3.41 -12.59 2.01
N GLN A 139 2.90 -13.31 3.01
CA GLN A 139 1.95 -14.40 2.80
C GLN A 139 0.55 -13.78 2.75
N SER A 140 -0.31 -14.25 1.85
CA SER A 140 -1.68 -13.72 1.76
C SER A 140 -2.64 -14.88 1.85
N GLY A 141 -3.42 -14.87 2.91
CA GLY A 141 -4.33 -15.91 3.35
C GLY A 141 -4.58 -15.72 4.85
N PRO A 142 -5.68 -16.25 5.40
CA PRO A 142 -5.86 -16.30 6.84
C PRO A 142 -4.67 -17.06 7.41
N SER A 143 -3.92 -16.45 8.32
CA SER A 143 -2.89 -17.15 9.08
C SER A 143 -3.57 -18.28 9.85
N THR A 144 -3.57 -19.50 9.31
CA THR A 144 -3.85 -20.71 10.08
C THR A 144 -2.61 -21.05 10.90
N SER A 145 -2.25 -20.14 11.80
CA SER A 145 -1.34 -20.41 12.91
C SER A 145 -2.19 -20.57 14.18
N ALA A 146 -3.24 -21.36 14.06
CA ALA A 146 -3.87 -22.05 15.18
C ALA A 146 -3.61 -23.54 14.96
N ALA A 147 -2.33 -23.93 14.95
CA ALA A 147 -1.96 -25.28 15.32
C ALA A 147 -2.21 -25.37 16.82
N THR A 148 -3.44 -25.74 17.18
CA THR A 148 -3.79 -26.14 18.52
C THR A 148 -2.93 -27.36 18.84
N SER A 149 -1.82 -27.16 19.54
CA SER A 149 -1.09 -28.23 20.22
C SER A 149 -1.98 -28.76 21.35
N SER A 150 -3.05 -29.47 21.00
CA SER A 150 -3.81 -30.27 21.95
C SER A 150 -3.04 -31.56 22.14
N ALA A 151 -2.26 -31.58 23.20
CA ALA A 151 -1.73 -32.80 23.80
C ALA A 151 -2.90 -33.76 24.04
N VAL A 152 -2.99 -34.82 23.23
CA VAL A 152 -3.83 -35.97 23.55
C VAL A 152 -2.97 -36.88 24.43
N ASN A 153 -3.13 -36.68 25.74
CA ASN A 153 -2.78 -37.68 26.75
C ASN A 153 -3.61 -38.95 26.48
N VAL A 154 -2.94 -40.04 26.12
CA VAL A 154 -3.51 -41.40 26.22
C VAL A 154 -2.77 -42.12 27.34
N PRO A 155 -3.46 -42.61 28.39
CA PRO A 155 -2.84 -43.43 29.41
C PRO A 155 -2.77 -44.91 28.98
N ASN A 156 -1.55 -45.44 29.03
CA ASN A 156 -1.14 -46.79 29.47
C ASN A 156 -1.82 -48.04 28.90
N THR A 157 -1.03 -48.98 28.34
CA THR A 157 -0.86 -50.38 28.81
C THR A 157 0.13 -51.14 27.90
N GLN A 158 1.24 -51.59 28.49
CA GLN A 158 2.06 -52.81 28.24
C GLN A 158 2.27 -53.33 26.81
N ASP A 159 3.53 -53.35 26.33
CA ASP A 159 4.36 -54.57 26.24
C ASP A 159 5.73 -54.29 25.60
N ILE A 160 6.80 -54.75 26.26
CA ILE A 160 8.19 -54.74 25.78
C ILE A 160 8.50 -56.16 25.29
N PRO A 161 9.18 -56.32 24.13
CA PRO A 161 10.43 -57.07 24.18
C PRO A 161 11.63 -56.33 23.60
N HIS A 162 12.69 -56.39 24.39
CA HIS A 162 14.08 -56.03 24.17
C HIS A 162 14.69 -56.78 22.97
N VAL A 163 15.38 -56.07 22.06
CA VAL A 163 16.39 -56.65 21.16
C VAL A 163 17.57 -55.69 21.04
N GLU A 164 18.77 -56.25 21.08
CA GLU A 164 20.09 -55.65 21.27
C GLU A 164 20.57 -54.66 20.18
N GLU A 165 21.36 -53.71 20.65
CA GLU A 165 22.26 -52.84 19.89
C GLU A 165 23.65 -53.53 19.72
N PRO A 166 24.27 -53.47 18.53
CA PRO A 166 25.72 -53.65 18.39
C PRO A 166 26.42 -52.39 17.82
N PRO A 167 27.75 -52.27 17.99
CA PRO A 167 28.37 -51.02 18.38
C PRO A 167 28.88 -50.12 17.23
N ILE A 168 28.97 -48.85 17.60
CA ILE A 168 29.81 -47.75 17.12
C ILE A 168 31.03 -48.21 16.29
N ARG A 169 31.14 -47.70 15.05
CA ARG A 169 32.43 -47.49 14.38
C ARG A 169 32.66 -46.00 14.14
N GLN A 170 33.71 -45.50 14.79
CA GLN A 170 34.31 -44.19 14.56
C GLN A 170 35.09 -44.24 13.25
N GLU A 171 34.77 -43.35 12.31
CA GLU A 171 35.72 -42.96 11.27
C GLU A 171 35.82 -41.44 11.23
N THR A 172 36.93 -40.99 11.80
CA THR A 172 37.51 -39.67 11.70
C THR A 172 37.83 -39.35 10.23
N TYR A 173 37.22 -38.32 9.66
CA TYR A 173 37.77 -37.67 8.47
C TYR A 173 37.83 -36.16 8.66
N SER A 174 39.07 -35.69 8.72
CA SER A 174 39.52 -34.31 8.82
C SER A 174 39.07 -33.46 7.63
N ALA A 175 38.80 -32.19 7.92
CA ALA A 175 38.61 -31.11 6.95
C ALA A 175 39.85 -30.88 6.06
N PRO A 176 39.64 -30.33 4.86
CA PRO A 176 40.57 -29.34 4.32
C PRO A 176 39.93 -27.95 4.18
N ARG A 177 40.67 -26.93 4.61
CA ARG A 177 40.41 -25.50 4.39
C ARG A 177 40.60 -25.12 2.91
N ALA A 178 39.66 -24.29 2.42
CA ALA A 178 39.74 -23.12 1.51
C ALA A 178 40.51 -23.22 0.16
N PRO A 179 40.01 -22.52 -0.88
CA PRO A 179 40.48 -21.14 -1.05
C PRO A 179 39.39 -20.11 -1.39
N THR A 180 39.63 -18.92 -0.85
CA THR A 180 39.04 -17.63 -1.17
C THR A 180 39.28 -17.28 -2.64
N VAL A 181 38.22 -17.03 -3.41
CA VAL A 181 38.30 -16.27 -4.67
C VAL A 181 37.27 -15.17 -4.60
N GLY A 182 37.78 -13.94 -4.48
CA GLY A 182 36.99 -12.73 -4.44
C GLY A 182 36.30 -12.47 -5.77
N THR A 183 35.02 -12.13 -5.69
CA THR A 183 34.37 -11.34 -6.72
C THR A 183 33.80 -10.11 -6.03
N PHE A 184 34.51 -8.99 -6.19
CA PHE A 184 34.04 -7.67 -5.80
C PHE A 184 32.79 -7.35 -6.64
N ILE A 185 31.60 -7.52 -6.07
CA ILE A 185 30.41 -6.88 -6.62
C ILE A 185 30.50 -5.42 -6.18
N VAL A 186 30.91 -4.56 -7.11
CA VAL A 186 30.78 -3.11 -6.99
C VAL A 186 29.28 -2.81 -6.94
N LEU A 187 28.75 -2.62 -5.74
CA LEU A 187 27.44 -2.00 -5.52
C LEU A 187 27.62 -0.49 -5.79
N PRO A 188 26.89 0.12 -6.74
CA PRO A 188 26.94 1.56 -6.88
C PRO A 188 26.25 2.22 -5.68
N ASP A 189 27.09 2.97 -5.00
CA ASP A 189 26.87 3.73 -3.80
C ASP A 189 25.72 4.74 -3.90
N TYR A 190 24.88 4.66 -2.87
CA TYR A 190 24.27 5.78 -2.16
C TYR A 190 24.57 7.20 -2.72
N TYR A 191 23.53 7.85 -3.24
CA TYR A 191 23.39 9.29 -3.04
C TYR A 191 22.16 9.57 -2.17
N ILE A 192 22.48 9.84 -0.90
CA ILE A 192 21.67 10.55 0.06
C ILE A 192 21.35 11.92 -0.54
N PHE A 193 20.07 12.20 -0.76
CA PHE A 193 19.57 13.57 -0.78
C PHE A 193 18.29 13.62 0.03
N SER A 194 18.47 13.92 1.30
CA SER A 194 17.48 14.56 2.16
C SER A 194 17.17 15.94 1.57
N TYR A 195 16.06 16.08 0.87
CA TYR A 195 15.40 17.38 0.72
C TYR A 195 14.04 17.34 1.42
N GLN A 196 14.02 18.05 2.54
CA GLN A 196 12.82 18.50 3.23
C GLN A 196 11.95 19.34 2.29
N MET A 197 10.67 19.33 2.66
CA MET A 197 9.54 20.06 2.11
C MET A 197 9.84 21.46 1.58
N ASN A 198 9.21 21.80 0.46
CA ASN A 198 8.49 23.06 0.32
C ASN A 198 7.33 22.84 -0.66
N CYS A 199 6.11 22.77 -0.12
CA CYS A 199 4.89 22.95 -0.91
C CYS A 199 4.77 24.45 -1.22
N LEU A 200 5.49 24.93 -2.23
CA LEU A 200 5.37 26.30 -2.72
C LEU A 200 4.09 26.43 -3.57
N VAL A 201 3.07 26.97 -2.88
CA VAL A 201 2.29 28.16 -3.22
C VAL A 201 2.42 28.62 -4.68
N GLY A 202 1.32 28.54 -5.41
CA GLY A 202 1.06 29.39 -6.58
C GLY A 202 -0.02 30.39 -6.19
N ILE A 203 0.39 31.55 -5.69
CA ILE A 203 -0.40 32.76 -5.56
C ILE A 203 0.12 33.73 -6.61
N THR A 204 -0.76 34.19 -7.49
CA THR A 204 -0.72 35.46 -8.25
C THR A 204 -2.21 35.73 -8.56
N VAL A 205 -2.94 36.54 -7.79
CA VAL A 205 -2.94 38.01 -7.58
C VAL A 205 -3.26 38.78 -8.87
N LYS A 206 -4.47 39.37 -8.81
CA LYS A 206 -5.06 40.51 -9.54
C LYS A 206 -5.07 40.45 -11.06
#